data_AF-F4RP44-F1
#
_entry.id   AF-F4RP44-F1
#
_cell.length_a   1.000
_cell.length_b   1.000
_cell.length_c   1.000
_cell.angle_alpha   90.00
_cell.angle_beta   90.00
_cell.angle_gamma   90.00
#
_symmetry.space_group_name_H-M   'P 1'
#
loop_
_entity.id
_entity.type
_entity.pdbx_description
1 polymer ?
#
loop_
_entity_poly.entity_id
_entity_poly.type
_entity_poly.pdbx_seq_one_letter_code
_entity_poly.pdbx_strand_id
1 'polypeptide(L)'
;PTLHAKTVCKHWLRGLCKKGNSCEFLHEYNLRTMPECWFFGKYGFCSNGDECMYLHVDERMRVLECMDYRRGFCSKGPTCSQKHIRRPICQSYIIGFCPSGKNCNQGGHPKF
;
A
#
# COMPACT_ATOMS: atom_id res chain seq x y z
N PRO A 1 2.11 -20.05 -4.80
CA PRO A 1 2.81 -18.90 -4.17
C PRO A 1 2.04 -18.42 -2.94
N THR A 2 2.51 -18.80 -1.75
CA THR A 2 1.96 -18.38 -0.47
C THR A 2 1.95 -16.86 -0.40
N LEU A 3 0.77 -16.25 -0.29
CA LEU A 3 0.63 -14.83 0.01
C LEU A 3 1.34 -14.57 1.34
N HIS A 4 2.57 -14.06 1.30
CA HIS A 4 3.22 -13.59 2.51
C HIS A 4 2.36 -12.46 3.07
N ALA A 5 1.81 -12.69 4.26
CA ALA A 5 1.11 -11.67 5.03
C ALA A 5 2.04 -10.47 5.18
N LYS A 6 1.62 -9.31 4.68
CA LYS A 6 2.49 -8.13 4.69
C LYS A 6 2.65 -7.60 6.11
N THR A 7 1.57 -7.56 6.90
CA THR A 7 1.54 -6.86 8.20
C THR A 7 1.66 -7.83 9.37
N VAL A 8 2.41 -7.41 10.40
CA VAL A 8 2.57 -8.19 11.64
C VAL A 8 1.29 -8.24 12.46
N CYS A 9 1.00 -9.42 12.99
CA CYS A 9 -0.17 -9.69 13.80
C CYS A 9 -0.09 -8.97 15.16
N LYS A 10 -0.93 -7.96 15.36
CA LYS A 10 -1.02 -7.23 16.64
C LYS A 10 -1.35 -8.10 17.86
N HIS A 11 -2.04 -9.23 17.65
CA HIS A 11 -2.37 -10.17 18.73
C HIS A 11 -1.18 -11.07 19.07
N TRP A 12 -0.40 -11.47 18.06
CA TRP A 12 0.80 -12.29 18.27
C TRP A 12 1.88 -11.52 19.03
N LEU A 13 2.06 -10.23 18.71
CA LEU A 13 2.95 -9.32 19.46
C LEU A 13 2.65 -9.28 20.96
N ARG A 14 1.41 -9.62 21.36
CA ARG A 14 0.94 -9.63 22.75
C ARG A 14 0.80 -11.05 23.32
N GLY A 15 1.15 -12.09 22.56
CA GLY A 15 0.94 -13.50 22.95
C GLY A 15 -0.54 -13.93 22.97
N LEU A 16 -1.45 -13.17 22.35
CA LEU A 16 -2.90 -13.38 22.40
C LEU A 16 -3.47 -14.01 21.11
N CYS A 17 -2.65 -14.26 20.10
CA CYS A 17 -3.12 -14.83 18.84
C CYS A 17 -3.47 -16.32 19.00
N LYS A 18 -4.74 -16.66 18.76
CA LYS A 18 -5.23 -18.05 18.80
C LYS A 18 -5.18 -18.78 17.46
N LYS A 19 -4.94 -18.07 16.35
CA LYS A 19 -4.97 -18.64 14.99
C LYS A 19 -3.71 -19.43 14.63
N GLY A 20 -2.62 -19.31 15.40
CA GLY A 20 -1.36 -20.02 15.13
C GLY A 20 -0.89 -19.83 13.69
N ASN A 21 -0.52 -20.93 13.02
CA ASN A 21 -0.08 -20.93 11.62
C ASN A 21 -1.21 -20.61 10.62
N SER A 22 -2.46 -20.65 11.05
CA SER A 22 -3.63 -20.25 10.25
C SER A 22 -3.92 -18.75 10.35
N CYS A 23 -3.06 -17.98 11.00
CA CYS A 23 -3.20 -16.52 11.06
C CYS A 23 -2.82 -15.90 9.71
N GLU A 24 -3.69 -15.07 9.17
CA GLU A 24 -3.46 -14.35 7.90
C GLU A 24 -2.48 -13.17 8.05
N PHE A 25 -1.94 -12.97 9.25
CA PHE A 25 -1.00 -11.91 9.60
C PHE A 25 0.35 -12.51 9.99
N LEU A 26 1.44 -11.76 9.78
CA LEU A 26 2.80 -12.24 10.02
C LEU A 26 3.05 -12.44 11.53
N HIS A 27 3.59 -13.61 11.88
CA HIS A 27 4.04 -13.96 13.24
C HIS A 27 5.57 -13.89 13.34
N GLU A 28 6.12 -12.77 12.89
CA GLU A 28 7.55 -12.46 12.91
C GLU A 28 7.72 -10.96 13.17
N TYR A 29 8.78 -10.57 13.88
CA TYR A 29 9.10 -9.15 14.09
C TYR A 29 9.63 -8.54 12.80
N ASN A 30 8.86 -7.63 12.20
CA ASN A 30 9.28 -6.87 11.03
C ASN A 30 8.89 -5.39 11.17
N LEU A 31 9.85 -4.54 11.54
CA LEU A 31 9.63 -3.11 11.77
C LEU A 31 9.05 -2.37 10.55
N ARG A 32 9.30 -2.86 9.33
CA ARG A 32 8.79 -2.23 8.09
C ARG A 32 7.31 -2.48 7.88
N THR A 33 6.75 -3.49 8.55
CA THR A 33 5.38 -3.92 8.37
C THR A 33 4.63 -4.08 9.68
N MET A 34 5.08 -3.35 10.70
CA MET A 34 4.32 -3.18 11.93
C MET A 34 2.92 -2.62 11.63
N PRO A 35 1.90 -3.01 12.41
CA PRO A 35 0.60 -2.39 12.29
C PRO A 35 0.66 -0.92 12.72
N GLU A 36 -0.29 -0.12 12.24
CA GLU A 36 -0.40 1.29 12.61
C GLU A 36 -0.73 1.46 14.10
N CYS A 37 -0.14 2.48 14.71
CA CYS A 37 -0.44 2.87 16.08
C CYS A 37 -1.84 3.44 16.17
N TRP A 38 -2.72 2.80 16.95
CA TRP A 38 -4.10 3.24 17.10
C TRP A 38 -4.21 4.62 17.75
N PHE A 39 -3.39 4.90 18.78
CA PHE A 39 -3.42 6.19 19.47
C PHE A 39 -2.97 7.33 18.56
N PHE A 40 -1.85 7.15 17.86
CA PHE A 40 -1.35 8.15 16.92
C PHE A 40 -2.31 8.36 15.76
N GLY A 41 -2.82 7.28 15.14
CA GLY A 41 -3.76 7.40 14.03
C GLY A 41 -5.10 8.05 14.42
N LYS A 42 -5.52 7.92 15.69
CA LYS A 42 -6.78 8.51 16.17
C LYS A 42 -6.64 9.94 16.71
N TYR A 43 -5.55 10.23 17.42
CA TYR A 43 -5.38 11.48 18.17
C TYR A 43 -4.25 12.37 17.63
N GLY A 44 -3.46 11.88 16.67
CA GLY A 44 -2.23 12.52 16.22
C GLY A 44 -1.10 12.48 17.26
N PHE A 45 -1.29 11.74 18.36
CA PHE A 45 -0.37 11.68 19.48
C PHE A 45 -0.30 10.27 20.08
N CYS A 46 0.90 9.86 20.47
CA CYS A 46 1.16 8.64 21.23
C CYS A 46 2.13 8.96 22.36
N SER A 47 1.79 8.54 23.59
CA SER A 47 2.64 8.74 24.77
C SER A 47 4.01 8.07 24.67
N ASN A 48 4.14 7.03 23.84
CA ASN A 48 5.39 6.33 23.64
C ASN A 48 6.33 7.04 22.66
N GLY A 49 5.87 8.12 22.00
CA GLY A 49 6.69 8.92 21.10
C GLY A 49 7.40 8.07 20.03
N ASP A 50 8.68 8.36 19.82
CA ASP A 50 9.52 7.69 18.81
C ASP A 50 9.91 6.25 19.21
N GLU A 51 9.75 5.88 20.47
CA GLU A 51 9.97 4.50 20.97
C GLU A 51 8.75 3.59 20.71
N CYS A 52 7.68 4.12 20.11
CA CYS A 52 6.53 3.33 19.73
C CYS A 52 6.88 2.34 18.62
N MET A 53 6.79 1.05 18.91
CA MET A 53 7.03 -0.01 17.93
C MET A 53 5.98 -0.09 16.80
N TYR A 54 4.87 0.64 16.92
CA TYR A 54 3.81 0.68 15.91
C TYR A 54 3.99 1.87 14.97
N LEU A 55 3.53 1.74 13.72
CA LEU A 55 3.74 2.80 12.73
C LEU A 55 2.92 4.06 13.07
N HIS A 56 3.61 5.20 13.20
CA HIS A 56 2.99 6.52 13.29
C HIS A 56 2.75 7.06 11.87
N VAL A 57 1.56 6.81 11.34
CA VAL A 57 1.13 7.28 10.01
C VAL A 57 0.22 8.49 10.18
N ASP A 58 0.68 9.66 9.73
CA ASP A 58 -0.15 10.87 9.60
C ASP A 58 -1.04 10.74 8.34
N GLU A 59 -2.27 11.27 8.38
CA GLU A 59 -3.13 11.39 7.19
C GLU A 59 -2.41 12.13 6.05
N ARG A 60 -1.56 13.11 6.37
CA ARG A 60 -0.70 13.81 5.40
C ARG A 60 0.33 12.89 4.74
N MET A 61 0.76 11.83 5.44
CA MET A 61 1.65 10.80 4.91
C MET A 61 0.90 9.74 4.08
N ARG A 62 -0.44 9.68 4.14
CA ARG A 62 -1.25 8.84 3.26
C ARG A 62 -1.32 9.49 1.88
N VAL A 63 -0.20 9.45 1.17
CA VAL A 63 -0.10 9.94 -0.21
C VAL A 63 -1.04 9.12 -1.09
N LEU A 64 -2.11 9.74 -1.56
CA LEU A 64 -3.10 9.15 -2.47
C LEU A 64 -2.42 8.73 -3.80
N GLU A 65 -2.93 7.67 -4.42
CA GLU A 65 -2.50 7.25 -5.76
C GLU A 65 -2.86 8.35 -6.78
N CYS A 66 -1.91 8.72 -7.63
CA CYS A 66 -2.17 9.70 -8.69
C CYS A 66 -3.16 9.14 -9.71
N MET A 67 -4.34 9.73 -9.79
CA MET A 67 -5.40 9.27 -10.70
C MET A 67 -5.03 9.43 -12.18
N ASP A 68 -4.25 10.45 -12.53
CA ASP A 68 -3.79 10.67 -13.91
C ASP A 68 -2.76 9.61 -14.31
N TYR A 69 -1.78 9.35 -13.43
CA TYR A 69 -0.82 8.26 -13.64
C TYR A 69 -1.50 6.91 -13.71
N ARG A 70 -2.52 6.66 -12.87
CA ARG A 70 -3.34 5.46 -12.90
C ARG A 70 -4.08 5.28 -14.24
N ARG A 71 -4.48 6.38 -14.89
CA ARG A 71 -5.08 6.39 -16.25
C ARG A 71 -4.04 6.23 -17.37
N GLY A 72 -2.75 6.16 -17.03
CA GLY A 72 -1.66 5.89 -17.96
C GLY A 72 -0.64 7.01 -18.11
N PHE A 73 -0.96 8.25 -17.72
CA PHE A 73 -0.04 9.38 -17.86
C PHE A 73 -0.35 10.52 -16.89
N CYS A 74 0.67 11.00 -16.17
CA CYS A 74 0.59 12.21 -15.36
C CYS A 74 1.52 13.29 -15.93
N SER A 75 0.97 14.46 -16.28
CA SER A 75 1.74 15.59 -16.83
C SER A 75 2.76 16.18 -15.86
N LYS A 76 2.54 16.01 -14.54
CA LYS A 76 3.49 16.45 -13.51
C LYS A 76 4.73 15.56 -13.43
N GLY A 77 4.71 14.36 -14.02
CA GLY A 77 5.88 13.48 -14.07
C GLY A 77 6.50 13.25 -12.68
N PRO A 78 7.84 13.32 -12.55
CA PRO A 78 8.54 13.13 -11.27
C PRO A 78 8.21 14.16 -10.18
N THR A 79 7.60 15.30 -10.51
CA THR A 79 7.24 16.34 -9.53
C THR A 79 5.80 16.19 -9.00
N CYS A 80 5.10 15.13 -9.39
CA CYS A 80 3.77 14.83 -8.87
C CYS A 80 3.81 14.53 -7.36
N SER A 81 3.01 15.26 -6.58
CA SER A 81 2.89 15.04 -5.13
C SER A 81 2.10 13.79 -4.75
N GLN A 82 1.40 13.17 -5.71
CA GLN A 82 0.64 11.93 -5.52
C GLN A 82 1.48 10.71 -5.91
N LYS A 83 1.17 9.55 -5.33
CA LYS A 83 1.95 8.32 -5.52
C LYS A 83 1.76 7.74 -6.92
N HIS A 84 2.83 7.62 -7.68
CA HIS A 84 2.85 6.90 -8.96
C HIS A 84 3.07 5.40 -8.71
N ILE A 85 2.02 4.59 -8.86
CA ILE A 85 2.10 3.13 -8.73
C ILE A 85 2.24 2.52 -10.13
N ARG A 86 3.44 2.00 -10.46
CA ARG A 86 3.68 1.29 -11.72
C ARG A 86 2.86 0.00 -11.74
N ARG A 87 1.93 -0.10 -12.69
CA ARG A 87 1.12 -1.30 -12.92
C ARG A 87 1.66 -2.06 -14.14
N PRO A 88 1.42 -3.38 -14.22
CA PRO A 88 1.67 -4.13 -15.44
C PRO A 88 0.99 -3.44 -16.63
N ILE A 89 1.66 -3.41 -17.78
CA ILE A 89 1.10 -2.82 -19.00
C ILE A 89 -0.06 -3.72 -19.46
N CYS A 90 -1.15 -3.11 -19.95
CA CYS A 90 -2.25 -3.87 -20.54
C CYS A 90 -1.73 -4.62 -21.78
N GLN A 91 -1.84 -5.95 -21.78
CA GLN A 91 -1.41 -6.82 -22.88
C GLN A 91 -2.08 -6.44 -24.21
N SER A 92 -3.41 -6.27 -24.24
CA SER A 92 -4.12 -5.88 -25.47
C SER A 92 -3.68 -4.51 -25.99
N TYR A 93 -3.43 -3.55 -25.07
CA TYR A 93 -2.95 -2.23 -25.45
C TYR A 93 -1.57 -2.28 -26.11
N ILE A 94 -0.62 -3.02 -25.55
CA ILE A 94 0.74 -3.10 -26.11
C ILE A 94 0.81 -3.92 -27.41
N ILE A 95 -0.14 -4.84 -27.63
CA ILE A 95 -0.31 -5.56 -28.90
C ILE A 95 -0.99 -4.68 -29.97
N GLY A 96 -1.48 -3.50 -29.60
CA GLY A 96 -1.90 -2.44 -30.53
C GLY A 96 -3.33 -1.94 -30.31
N PHE A 97 -4.19 -2.71 -29.63
CA PHE A 97 -5.57 -2.31 -29.39
C PHE A 97 -6.17 -2.93 -28.14
N CYS A 98 -6.61 -2.07 -27.21
CA CYS A 98 -7.43 -2.49 -26.08
C CYS A 98 -8.89 -2.05 -26.30
N PRO A 99 -9.87 -2.97 -26.34
CA PRO A 99 -11.29 -2.64 -26.57
C PRO A 99 -11.87 -1.75 -25.46
N SER A 100 -11.32 -1.81 -24.24
CA SER A 100 -11.72 -0.95 -23.13
C SER A 100 -11.12 0.46 -23.19
N GLY A 101 -10.16 0.71 -24.11
CA GLY A 101 -9.54 2.02 -24.32
C GLY A 101 -9.06 2.67 -23.01
N LYS A 102 -9.37 3.95 -22.83
CA LYS A 102 -9.00 4.72 -21.62
C LYS A 102 -9.68 4.24 -20.33
N ASN A 103 -10.71 3.40 -20.44
CA ASN A 103 -11.46 2.85 -19.31
C ASN A 103 -10.96 1.46 -18.89
N CYS A 104 -9.89 0.95 -19.52
CA CYS A 104 -9.26 -0.31 -19.14
C CYS A 104 -8.76 -0.28 -17.69
N ASN A 105 -9.17 -1.27 -16.89
CA ASN A 105 -8.73 -1.47 -15.51
C ASN A 105 -7.71 -2.61 -15.37
N GLN A 106 -7.32 -3.27 -16.46
CA GLN A 106 -6.47 -4.45 -16.48
C GLN A 106 -4.96 -4.14 -16.52
N GLY A 107 -4.57 -2.91 -16.84
CA GLY A 107 -3.16 -2.51 -16.90
C GLY A 107 -2.96 -1.07 -17.33
N GLY A 108 -1.71 -0.61 -17.29
CA GLY A 108 -1.33 0.74 -17.73
C GLY A 108 -1.36 0.89 -19.25
N HIS A 109 -1.80 2.06 -19.73
CA HIS A 109 -1.76 2.47 -21.14
C HIS A 109 -0.79 3.66 -21.30
N PRO A 110 0.54 3.41 -21.33
CA PRO A 110 1.51 4.48 -21.48
C PRO A 110 1.35 5.15 -22.85
N LYS A 111 1.16 6.46 -22.88
CA LYS A 111 1.47 7.23 -24.09
C LYS A 111 2.99 7.34 -24.17
N PHE A 112 3.54 6.92 -25.31
CA PHE A 112 4.96 7.06 -25.63
C PHE A 112 5.47 8.46 -25.30
#